data_AF-A0A1V4U293-F1
#
_entry.id   AF-A0A1V4U293-F1
#
_cell.length_a   1.000
_cell.length_b   1.000
_cell.length_c   1.000
_cell.angle_alpha   90.00
_cell.angle_beta   90.00
_cell.angle_gamma   90.00
#
_symmetry.space_group_name_H-M   'P 1'
#
loop_
_entity.id
_entity.type
_entity.pdbx_description
1 polymer ?
#
loop_
_entity_poly.entity_id
_entity_poly.type
_entity_poly.pdbx_seq_one_letter_code
_entity_poly.pdbx_strand_id
1 'polypeptide(L)'
;MGGTGSWRCAGDYVKGAGLMSQGEPLASPFGDVIFAYTRADAIRDGTLVEIPVDLCREAGVVVPVAVTASVWDLIDPGNLETMPGQSVNGRTWDLLWMLTCAVRSTRERHRSVVVFQCDFLMCSQTFSRTAIPEQKTATLRAVCGPGDQGEPVITIMLPWED
;
A
#
# COMPACT_ATOMS: atom_id res chain seq x y z
N MET A 1 -39.99 -60.99 32.17
CA MET A 1 -40.95 -61.74 31.33
C MET A 1 -41.37 -60.79 30.22
N GLY A 2 -41.21 -61.06 28.93
CA GLY A 2 -40.89 -62.32 28.23
C GLY A 2 -41.77 -62.35 26.99
N GLY A 3 -41.18 -62.19 25.79
CA GLY A 3 -41.96 -61.90 24.58
C GLY A 3 -41.09 -61.74 23.34
N THR A 4 -40.35 -62.78 22.98
CA THR A 4 -39.51 -62.83 21.78
C THR A 4 -40.35 -63.02 20.51
N GLY A 5 -40.44 -62.02 19.66
CA GLY A 5 -40.98 -62.13 18.29
C GLY A 5 -39.85 -62.27 17.28
N SER A 6 -39.62 -63.47 16.75
CA SER A 6 -38.56 -63.77 15.78
C SER A 6 -39.11 -63.88 14.37
N TRP A 7 -38.66 -63.01 13.45
CA TRP A 7 -38.73 -63.25 12.01
C TRP A 7 -37.46 -62.71 11.31
N ARG A 8 -36.71 -63.61 10.66
CA ARG A 8 -35.80 -63.34 9.53
C ARG A 8 -36.55 -63.92 8.30
N CYS A 9 -36.63 -63.33 7.11
CA CYS A 9 -35.63 -63.00 6.09
C CYS A 9 -36.41 -62.33 4.92
N ALA A 10 -35.84 -61.63 3.93
CA ALA A 10 -34.50 -61.06 3.70
C ALA A 10 -34.65 -59.92 2.66
N GLY A 11 -33.57 -59.22 2.30
CA GLY A 11 -33.64 -58.13 1.31
C GLY A 11 -32.30 -57.44 1.09
N ASP A 12 -31.45 -58.03 0.26
CA ASP A 12 -30.14 -57.48 -0.07
C ASP A 12 -30.25 -56.15 -0.85
N TYR A 13 -29.80 -55.06 -0.23
CA TYR A 13 -29.47 -53.82 -0.95
C TYR A 13 -27.96 -53.59 -0.91
N VAL A 14 -27.29 -54.15 -1.91
CA VAL A 14 -25.84 -54.08 -2.09
C VAL A 14 -25.48 -52.77 -2.79
N LYS A 15 -24.54 -52.02 -2.18
CA LYS A 15 -23.67 -50.98 -2.77
C LYS A 15 -24.33 -49.90 -3.64
N GLY A 16 -24.48 -48.72 -3.02
CA GLY A 16 -24.56 -47.43 -3.70
C GLY A 16 -23.74 -46.39 -2.96
N ALA A 17 -22.42 -46.58 -2.84
CA ALA A 17 -21.52 -45.55 -2.33
C ALA A 17 -21.40 -44.45 -3.38
N GLY A 18 -22.42 -43.58 -3.44
CA GLY A 18 -22.44 -42.40 -4.28
C GLY A 18 -21.27 -41.50 -3.91
N LEU A 19 -20.25 -41.49 -4.77
CA LEU A 19 -19.10 -40.61 -4.68
C LEU A 19 -19.61 -39.19 -4.44
N MET A 20 -19.22 -38.57 -3.33
CA MET A 20 -19.50 -37.16 -3.09
C MET A 20 -18.80 -36.39 -4.21
N SER A 21 -19.58 -35.95 -5.20
CA SER A 21 -19.09 -35.08 -6.26
C SER A 21 -18.45 -33.90 -5.57
N GLN A 22 -17.13 -33.81 -5.69
CA GLN A 22 -16.40 -32.65 -5.19
C GLN A 22 -17.05 -31.43 -5.81
N GLY A 23 -17.31 -30.41 -5.00
CA GLY A 23 -17.75 -29.13 -5.55
C GLY A 23 -16.64 -28.64 -6.46
N GLU A 24 -16.93 -28.57 -7.77
CA GLU A 24 -16.07 -27.89 -8.73
C GLU A 24 -15.65 -26.55 -8.11
N PRO A 25 -14.34 -26.26 -7.97
CA PRO A 25 -13.93 -24.95 -7.50
C PRO A 25 -14.50 -23.94 -8.48
N LEU A 26 -15.36 -23.03 -8.00
CA LEU A 26 -15.99 -22.02 -8.85
C LEU A 26 -14.87 -21.31 -9.62
N ALA A 27 -14.82 -21.54 -10.93
CA ALA A 27 -13.87 -20.89 -11.80
C ALA A 27 -13.95 -19.39 -11.52
N SER A 28 -12.78 -18.74 -11.32
CA SER A 28 -12.70 -17.32 -11.05
C SER A 28 -13.62 -16.58 -12.03
N PRO A 29 -14.57 -15.73 -11.57
CA PRO A 29 -15.54 -15.09 -12.47
C PRO A 29 -14.89 -14.14 -13.48
N PHE A 30 -13.58 -13.92 -13.38
CA PHE A 30 -12.75 -13.11 -14.27
C PHE A 30 -11.72 -13.94 -15.07
N GLY A 31 -11.77 -15.27 -14.98
CA GLY A 31 -10.78 -16.18 -15.56
C GLY A 31 -9.49 -16.32 -14.73
N ASP A 32 -8.52 -17.04 -15.29
CA ASP A 32 -7.20 -17.24 -14.67
C ASP A 32 -6.39 -15.94 -14.69
N VAL A 33 -5.70 -15.64 -13.58
CA VAL A 33 -4.85 -14.45 -13.46
C VAL A 33 -3.59 -14.63 -14.32
N ILE A 34 -3.54 -13.91 -15.45
CA ILE A 34 -2.42 -13.97 -16.40
C ILE A 34 -1.13 -13.30 -15.89
N PHE A 35 -1.26 -12.30 -15.02
CA PHE A 35 -0.17 -11.58 -14.38
C PHE A 35 -0.72 -10.81 -13.17
N ALA A 36 0.03 -10.77 -12.07
CA ALA A 36 -0.24 -9.92 -10.92
C ALA A 36 1.02 -9.11 -10.61
N TYR A 37 0.91 -7.79 -10.63
CA TYR A 37 2.01 -6.90 -10.26
C TYR A 37 1.91 -6.60 -8.76
N THR A 38 2.92 -7.00 -8.00
CA THR A 38 2.91 -6.86 -6.53
C THR A 38 3.54 -5.54 -6.08
N ARG A 39 3.25 -5.11 -4.85
CA ARG A 39 3.96 -4.00 -4.20
C ARG A 39 5.45 -4.32 -4.10
N ALA A 40 5.81 -5.57 -3.80
CA ALA A 40 7.20 -6.03 -3.79
C ALA A 40 7.89 -5.88 -5.16
N ASP A 41 7.19 -6.16 -6.27
CA ASP A 41 7.70 -5.89 -7.62
C ASP A 41 7.90 -4.39 -7.84
N ALA A 42 6.89 -3.57 -7.51
CA ALA A 42 6.97 -2.12 -7.65
C ALA A 42 8.12 -1.48 -6.86
N ILE A 43 8.45 -2.03 -5.68
CA ILE A 43 9.62 -1.60 -4.87
C ILE A 43 10.93 -2.07 -5.51
N ARG A 44 11.02 -3.34 -5.95
CA ARG A 44 12.21 -3.89 -6.61
C ARG A 44 12.55 -3.14 -7.90
N ASP A 45 11.52 -2.77 -8.66
CA ASP A 45 11.65 -2.10 -9.95
C ASP A 45 11.85 -0.57 -9.79
N GLY A 46 11.82 -0.05 -8.55
CA GLY A 46 12.07 1.37 -8.22
C GLY A 46 10.89 2.32 -8.48
N THR A 47 9.73 1.81 -8.87
CA THR A 47 8.49 2.60 -9.07
C THR A 47 7.94 3.11 -7.73
N LEU A 48 8.12 2.31 -6.67
CA LEU A 48 7.88 2.70 -5.28
C LEU A 48 9.21 2.70 -4.50
N VAL A 49 9.38 3.68 -3.62
CA VAL A 49 10.49 3.74 -2.66
C VAL A 49 9.91 3.62 -1.26
N GLU A 50 10.36 2.60 -0.51
CA GLU A 50 9.91 2.36 0.86
C GLU A 50 10.55 3.35 1.84
N ILE A 51 9.75 3.89 2.76
CA ILE A 51 10.19 4.86 3.77
C ILE A 51 10.60 4.13 5.05
N PRO A 52 11.78 4.44 5.66
CA PRO A 52 12.24 3.78 6.87
C PRO A 52 11.21 3.77 8.00
N VAL A 53 10.91 2.57 8.51
CA VAL A 53 9.85 2.32 9.50
C VAL A 53 10.01 3.16 10.77
N ASP A 54 11.23 3.41 11.22
CA ASP A 54 11.46 4.21 12.43
C ASP A 54 11.12 5.70 12.23
N LEU A 55 11.38 6.25 11.03
CA LEU A 55 11.00 7.61 10.67
C LEU A 55 9.48 7.76 10.55
N CYS A 56 8.80 6.73 10.01
CA CYS A 56 7.33 6.64 10.02
C CYS A 56 6.78 6.66 11.45
N ARG A 57 7.37 5.88 12.37
CA ARG A 57 6.96 5.80 13.78
C ARG A 57 7.16 7.13 14.51
N GLU A 58 8.26 7.83 14.28
CA GLU A 58 8.52 9.17 14.83
C GLU A 58 7.44 10.19 14.42
N ALA A 59 6.98 10.13 13.17
CA ALA A 59 5.87 10.95 12.66
C ALA A 59 4.46 10.44 13.08
N GLY A 60 4.39 9.36 13.88
CA GLY A 60 3.14 8.76 14.37
C GLY A 60 2.44 7.81 13.40
N VAL A 61 3.10 7.40 12.31
CA VAL A 61 2.58 6.45 11.32
C VAL A 61 3.04 5.04 11.65
N VAL A 62 2.10 4.12 11.88
CA VAL A 62 2.38 2.75 12.35
C VAL A 62 2.28 1.67 11.26
N VAL A 63 1.83 2.04 10.06
CA VAL A 63 1.71 1.17 8.89
C VAL A 63 2.88 1.42 7.92
N PRO A 64 3.30 0.43 7.10
CA PRO A 64 4.34 0.64 6.09
C PRO A 64 3.97 1.76 5.13
N VAL A 65 4.92 2.64 4.82
CA VAL A 65 4.76 3.76 3.88
C VAL A 65 5.73 3.58 2.74
N ALA A 66 5.25 3.77 1.51
CA ALA A 66 6.09 3.99 0.34
C ALA A 66 5.67 5.27 -0.39
N VAL A 67 6.58 5.82 -1.19
CA VAL A 67 6.33 6.95 -2.08
C VAL A 67 6.54 6.52 -3.53
N THR A 68 5.88 7.15 -4.51
CA THR A 68 6.25 6.96 -5.92
C THR A 68 7.62 7.55 -6.22
N ALA A 69 8.30 7.05 -7.25
CA ALA A 69 9.57 7.61 -7.73
C ALA A 69 9.50 9.14 -7.93
N SER A 70 8.40 9.64 -8.53
CA SER A 70 8.16 11.08 -8.74
C SER A 70 8.07 11.89 -7.44
N VAL A 71 7.61 11.28 -6.34
CA VAL A 71 7.61 11.90 -5.00
C VAL A 71 8.96 11.72 -4.32
N TRP A 72 9.66 10.61 -4.55
CA TRP A 72 11.05 10.44 -4.09
C TRP A 72 11.99 11.49 -4.68
N ASP A 73 11.86 11.83 -5.97
CA ASP A 73 12.62 12.92 -6.61
C ASP A 73 12.36 14.30 -5.97
N LEU A 74 11.21 14.49 -5.30
CA LEU A 74 10.95 15.69 -4.50
C LEU A 74 11.69 15.65 -3.16
N ILE A 75 11.93 14.47 -2.58
CA ILE A 75 12.62 14.25 -1.29
C ILE A 75 14.14 14.24 -1.48
N ASP A 76 14.65 13.55 -2.49
CA ASP A 76 16.05 13.46 -2.86
C ASP A 76 16.29 13.80 -4.34
N PRO A 77 16.34 15.10 -4.70
CA PRO A 77 16.64 15.55 -6.05
C PRO A 77 18.09 15.33 -6.50
N GLY A 78 18.91 14.57 -5.75
CA GLY A 78 20.30 14.29 -6.08
C GLY A 78 21.27 15.47 -5.97
N ASN A 79 20.81 16.64 -5.51
CA ASN A 79 21.63 17.85 -5.31
C ASN A 79 21.47 18.47 -3.91
N LEU A 80 21.00 17.71 -2.91
CA LEU A 80 20.80 18.18 -1.52
C LEU A 80 22.08 18.73 -0.87
N GLU A 81 23.25 18.21 -1.25
CA GLU A 81 24.57 18.73 -0.85
C GLU A 81 24.81 20.21 -1.23
N THR A 82 24.07 20.72 -2.23
CA THR A 82 24.09 22.14 -2.63
C THR A 82 23.09 23.01 -1.87
N MET A 83 22.28 22.42 -0.97
CA MET A 83 21.19 23.08 -0.23
C MET A 83 21.44 23.03 1.28
N PRO A 84 22.07 24.06 1.88
CA PRO A 84 22.39 24.08 3.30
C PRO A 84 21.17 23.83 4.20
N GLY A 85 21.28 22.86 5.10
CA GLY A 85 20.23 22.50 6.06
C GLY A 85 19.13 21.57 5.52
N GLN A 86 19.18 21.16 4.25
CA GLN A 86 18.29 20.13 3.70
C GLN A 86 18.90 18.73 3.85
N SER A 87 18.06 17.72 4.07
CA SER A 87 18.47 16.31 4.10
C SER A 87 17.30 15.40 3.71
N VAL A 88 17.59 14.21 3.19
CA VAL A 88 16.59 13.19 2.84
C VAL A 88 15.70 12.87 4.05
N ASN A 89 16.30 12.62 5.22
CA ASN A 89 15.57 12.31 6.45
C ASN A 89 14.66 13.48 6.89
N GLY A 90 15.15 14.72 6.89
CA GLY A 90 14.35 15.89 7.26
C GLY A 90 13.14 16.09 6.34
N ARG A 91 13.36 16.03 5.02
CA ARG A 91 12.31 16.23 4.02
C ARG A 91 11.28 15.08 4.01
N THR A 92 11.74 13.86 4.30
CA THR A 92 10.85 12.71 4.52
C THR A 92 10.03 12.87 5.81
N TRP A 93 10.64 13.39 6.88
CA TRP A 93 9.93 13.67 8.13
C TRP A 93 8.88 14.77 7.95
N ASP A 94 9.21 15.87 7.25
CA ASP A 94 8.27 16.94 6.91
C ASP A 94 7.08 16.42 6.10
N LEU A 95 7.33 15.54 5.13
CA LEU A 95 6.30 14.87 4.34
C LEU A 95 5.36 14.03 5.21
N LEU A 96 5.92 13.16 6.07
CA LEU A 96 5.15 12.30 6.98
C LEU A 96 4.38 13.13 8.02
N TRP A 97 4.97 14.21 8.51
CA TRP A 97 4.32 15.13 9.46
C TRP A 97 3.13 15.85 8.83
N MET A 98 3.26 16.33 7.59
CA MET A 98 2.16 16.96 6.86
C MET A 98 1.03 15.96 6.54
N LEU A 99 1.35 14.70 6.23
CA LEU A 99 0.37 13.62 6.14
C LEU A 99 -0.37 13.41 7.47
N THR A 100 0.36 13.26 8.58
CA THR A 100 -0.22 13.10 9.92
C THR A 100 -1.12 14.29 10.31
N CYS A 101 -0.72 15.52 9.97
CA CYS A 101 -1.54 16.71 10.16
C CYS A 101 -2.85 16.66 9.33
N ALA A 102 -2.79 16.26 8.06
CA ALA A 102 -3.95 16.16 7.18
C ALA A 102 -4.94 15.04 7.57
N VAL A 103 -4.42 13.90 8.04
CA VAL A 103 -5.23 12.81 8.61
C VAL A 103 -5.96 13.31 9.87
N ARG A 104 -5.26 14.03 10.76
CA ARG A 104 -5.81 14.49 12.05
C ARG A 104 -6.78 15.69 11.94
N SER A 105 -6.67 16.51 10.89
CA SER A 105 -7.60 17.63 10.64
C SER A 105 -8.92 17.18 10.01
N THR A 106 -8.94 16.01 9.37
CA THR A 106 -10.13 15.45 8.72
C THR A 106 -11.14 14.92 9.75
N ARG A 107 -12.41 15.31 9.62
CA ARG A 107 -13.51 14.89 10.52
C ARG A 107 -14.22 13.60 10.10
N GLU A 108 -14.03 13.18 8.86
CA GLU A 108 -14.60 11.95 8.32
C GLU A 108 -13.87 10.72 8.87
N ARG A 109 -14.63 9.69 9.26
CA ARG A 109 -14.10 8.38 9.65
C ARG A 109 -14.08 7.45 8.45
N HIS A 110 -13.22 6.43 8.47
CA HIS A 110 -13.12 5.36 7.45
C HIS A 110 -12.74 5.85 6.04
N ARG A 111 -11.98 6.95 5.95
CA ARG A 111 -11.41 7.48 4.71
C ARG A 111 -10.09 6.77 4.38
N SER A 112 -9.98 6.20 3.18
CA SER A 112 -8.76 5.56 2.66
C SER A 112 -7.83 6.52 1.90
N VAL A 113 -8.31 7.69 1.47
CA VAL A 113 -7.54 8.63 0.63
C VAL A 113 -7.48 10.01 1.27
N VAL A 114 -6.28 10.56 1.44
CA VAL A 114 -6.04 11.92 1.96
C VAL A 114 -5.23 12.71 0.94
N VAL A 115 -5.67 13.94 0.65
CA VAL A 115 -4.92 14.89 -0.18
C VAL A 115 -4.39 16.00 0.73
N PHE A 116 -3.11 16.35 0.55
CA PHE A 116 -2.42 17.33 1.37
C PHE A 116 -1.37 18.08 0.54
N GLN A 117 -0.73 19.09 1.13
CA GLN A 117 0.37 19.83 0.51
C GLN A 117 1.62 19.72 1.37
N CYS A 118 2.78 19.70 0.73
CA CYS A 118 4.09 19.71 1.39
C CYS A 118 5.01 20.66 0.60
N ASP A 119 5.78 21.48 1.32
CA ASP A 119 6.71 22.44 0.72
C ASP A 119 8.12 21.86 0.67
N PHE A 120 8.67 21.85 -0.54
CA PHE A 120 10.02 21.36 -0.80
C PHE A 120 10.92 22.53 -1.21
N LEU A 121 11.96 22.80 -0.43
CA LEU A 121 13.03 23.70 -0.89
C LEU A 121 13.85 22.98 -1.95
N MET A 122 13.80 23.48 -3.18
CA MET A 122 14.57 23.02 -4.32
C MET A 122 15.69 24.02 -4.62
N CYS A 123 16.65 23.63 -5.46
CA CYS A 123 17.62 24.57 -6.00
C CYS A 123 17.77 24.38 -7.51
N SER A 124 17.51 25.46 -8.24
CA SER A 124 17.68 25.51 -9.69
C SER A 124 19.02 26.18 -10.02
N GLN A 125 19.77 25.58 -10.94
CA GLN A 125 21.00 26.18 -11.47
C GLN A 125 20.66 27.03 -12.69
N THR A 126 20.97 28.32 -12.63
CA THR A 126 20.88 29.20 -13.80
C THR A 126 22.01 28.94 -14.80
N PHE A 127 21.89 29.49 -16.01
CA PHE A 127 22.99 29.53 -16.98
C PHE A 127 24.26 30.22 -16.44
N SER A 128 24.15 31.10 -15.43
CA SER A 128 25.29 31.72 -14.75
C SER A 128 25.91 30.85 -13.65
N ARG A 129 25.52 29.57 -13.55
CA ARG A 129 25.99 28.60 -12.54
C ARG A 129 25.70 29.05 -11.10
N THR A 130 24.72 29.92 -10.92
CA THR A 130 24.28 30.44 -9.64
C THR A 130 23.16 29.55 -9.11
N ALA A 131 23.35 29.01 -7.92
CA ALA A 131 22.33 28.27 -7.17
C ALA A 131 21.25 29.26 -6.69
N ILE A 132 20.02 29.13 -7.18
CA ILE A 132 18.87 29.90 -6.69
C ILE A 132 17.95 28.96 -5.90
N PRO A 133 17.65 29.27 -4.61
CA PRO A 133 16.66 28.51 -3.85
C PRO A 133 15.25 28.79 -4.38
N GLU A 134 14.47 27.74 -4.58
CA GLU A 134 13.10 27.79 -5.09
C GLU A 134 12.19 26.96 -4.18
N GLN A 135 11.15 27.56 -3.60
CA GLN A 135 10.16 26.83 -2.80
C GLN A 135 9.10 26.23 -3.71
N LYS A 136 8.98 24.90 -3.72
CA LYS A 136 8.02 24.14 -4.51
C LYS A 136 6.97 23.50 -3.60
N THR A 137 5.76 24.06 -3.60
CA THR A 137 4.59 23.44 -2.96
C THR A 137 4.09 22.28 -3.82
N ALA A 138 4.21 21.05 -3.34
CA ALA A 138 3.66 19.86 -3.99
C ALA A 138 2.31 19.50 -3.36
N THR A 139 1.28 19.32 -4.19
CA THR A 139 0.04 18.65 -3.79
C THR A 139 0.25 17.14 -3.93
N LEU A 140 -0.14 16.37 -2.91
CA LEU A 140 0.13 14.93 -2.79
C LEU A 140 -1.13 14.18 -2.37
N ARG A 141 -1.27 12.95 -2.85
CA ARG A 141 -2.33 11.99 -2.50
C ARG A 141 -1.69 10.83 -1.73
N ALA A 142 -2.12 10.62 -0.48
CA ALA A 142 -1.85 9.40 0.25
C ALA A 142 -3.05 8.46 0.15
N VAL A 143 -2.80 7.21 -0.24
CA VAL A 143 -3.80 6.13 -0.29
C VAL A 143 -3.40 5.04 0.69
N CYS A 144 -4.33 4.68 1.59
CA CYS A 144 -4.24 3.52 2.46
C CYS A 144 -5.04 2.37 1.84
N GLY A 145 -4.36 1.25 1.55
CA GLY A 145 -4.93 0.08 0.89
C GLY A 145 -4.28 -1.23 1.34
N PRO A 146 -4.69 -2.37 0.77
CA PRO A 146 -4.04 -3.66 1.04
C PRO A 146 -2.66 -3.73 0.38
N GLY A 147 -1.69 -4.26 1.11
CA GLY A 147 -0.41 -4.75 0.58
C GLY A 147 -0.54 -6.20 0.08
N ASP A 148 0.61 -6.81 -0.22
CA ASP A 148 0.67 -8.10 -0.92
C ASP A 148 0.13 -9.28 -0.10
N GLN A 149 0.04 -9.15 1.23
CA GLN A 149 -0.56 -10.12 2.14
C GLN A 149 -1.88 -9.60 2.76
N GLY A 150 -2.45 -8.51 2.22
CA GLY A 150 -3.67 -7.87 2.72
C GLY A 150 -3.47 -6.99 3.95
N GLU A 151 -2.22 -6.76 4.37
CA GLU A 151 -1.86 -5.83 5.44
C GLU A 151 -2.12 -4.36 5.02
N PRO A 152 -2.48 -3.45 5.93
CA PRO A 152 -2.69 -2.05 5.56
C PRO A 152 -1.35 -1.37 5.26
N VAL A 153 -1.23 -0.80 4.06
CA VAL A 153 -0.06 -0.02 3.62
C VAL A 153 -0.49 1.35 3.13
N ILE A 154 0.39 2.35 3.27
CA ILE A 154 0.23 3.67 2.66
C ILE A 154 1.15 3.79 1.45
N THR A 155 0.62 4.37 0.38
CA THR A 155 1.37 4.86 -0.77
C THR A 155 1.10 6.36 -0.93
N ILE A 156 2.16 7.18 -0.96
CA ILE A 156 2.08 8.63 -1.21
C ILE A 156 2.55 8.89 -2.65
N MET A 157 1.73 9.61 -3.41
CA MET A 157 1.92 9.85 -4.83
C MET A 157 1.45 11.24 -5.23
N LEU A 158 1.75 11.66 -6.46
CA LEU A 158 1.18 12.87 -7.04
C LEU A 158 -0.30 12.63 -7.40
N PRO A 159 -1.18 13.63 -7.33
CA PRO A 159 -2.63 13.41 -7.41
C PRO A 159 -3.13 12.88 -8.77
N TRP A 160 -2.29 12.92 -9.81
CA TRP A 160 -2.55 12.39 -11.16
C TRP A 160 -1.88 11.03 -11.44
N GLU A 161 -1.07 10.51 -10.52
CA GLU A 161 -0.60 9.12 -10.57
C GLU A 161 -1.73 8.19 -10.12
N ASP A 162 -1.73 6.93 -10.55
CA ASP A 162 -2.76 5.93 -10.20
C ASP A 162 -2.16 4.85 -9.29
#